data_AF-A0AAV2BQZ9-F1
#
_entry.id   AF-A0AAV2BQZ9-F1
#
_cell.length_a   1.000
_cell.length_b   1.000
_cell.length_c   1.000
_cell.angle_alpha   90.00
_cell.angle_beta   90.00
_cell.angle_gamma   90.00
#
_symmetry.space_group_name_H-M   'P 1'
#
loop_
_entity.id
_entity.type
_entity.pdbx_description
1 polymer ?
#
loop_
_entity_poly.entity_id
_entity_poly.type
_entity_poly.pdbx_seq_one_letter_code
_entity_poly.pdbx_strand_id
1 'polypeptide(L)'
;MNAKRKPCAIKEGDTVRISKAKLTFEEGYETNWTEELFTVSDCVKRDPLVYRLKDLLGEDIQGTFSAQELQKVEKMLIFQLTKY
;
A
#
# COMPACT_ATOMS: atom_id res chain seq x y z
N MET A 1 16.57 26.57 -6.90
CA MET A 1 16.50 25.69 -5.72
C MET A 1 16.34 24.26 -6.21
N ASN A 2 17.38 23.42 -6.10
CA ASN A 2 17.36 22.04 -6.62
C ASN A 2 16.50 21.16 -5.71
N ALA A 3 15.21 21.03 -6.01
CA ALA A 3 14.34 20.08 -5.34
C ALA A 3 14.81 18.65 -5.67
N LYS A 4 15.69 18.10 -4.84
CA LYS A 4 16.08 16.69 -4.90
C LYS A 4 14.80 15.86 -4.69
N ARG A 5 14.27 15.30 -5.76
CA ARG A 5 13.07 14.44 -5.72
C ARG A 5 13.32 13.30 -4.74
N LYS A 6 12.44 13.10 -3.75
CA LYS A 6 12.56 11.98 -2.82
C LYS A 6 12.46 10.66 -3.61
N PRO A 7 13.38 9.71 -3.40
CA PRO A 7 13.29 8.41 -4.05
C PRO A 7 12.07 7.64 -3.54
N CYS A 8 11.46 6.84 -4.42
CA CYS A 8 10.41 5.91 -4.05
C CYS A 8 11.00 4.85 -3.11
N ALA A 9 10.48 4.77 -1.90
CA ALA A 9 10.93 3.79 -0.91
C ALA A 9 10.42 2.38 -1.24
N ILE A 10 9.22 2.30 -1.81
CA ILE A 10 8.57 1.06 -2.24
C ILE A 10 8.62 1.02 -3.77
N LYS A 11 8.91 -0.14 -4.34
CA LYS A 11 9.04 -0.30 -5.80
C LYS A 11 7.78 -0.91 -6.39
N GLU A 12 7.57 -0.68 -7.68
CA GLU A 12 6.55 -1.38 -8.46
C GLU A 12 6.76 -2.91 -8.34
N GLY A 13 5.66 -3.64 -8.14
CA GLY A 13 5.67 -5.08 -7.90
C GLY A 13 5.91 -5.49 -6.44
N ASP A 14 6.24 -4.56 -5.54
CA ASP A 14 6.30 -4.88 -4.11
C ASP A 14 4.88 -5.10 -3.56
N THR A 15 4.71 -6.15 -2.76
CA THR A 15 3.48 -6.38 -2.00
C THR A 15 3.46 -5.52 -0.75
N VAL A 16 2.35 -4.84 -0.52
CA VAL A 16 2.12 -3.92 0.59
C VAL A 16 0.76 -4.18 1.23
N ARG A 17 0.59 -3.73 2.46
CA ARG A 17 -0.70 -3.59 3.14
C ARG A 17 -0.96 -2.13 3.45
N ILE A 18 -2.23 -1.75 3.49
CA ILE A 18 -2.65 -0.38 3.81
C ILE A 18 -2.95 -0.30 5.31
N SER A 19 -2.39 0.69 6.00
CA SER A 19 -2.72 0.92 7.41
C SER A 19 -4.08 1.61 7.53
N LYS A 20 -4.93 1.15 8.45
CA LYS A 20 -6.32 1.64 8.60
C LYS A 20 -6.43 3.10 9.04
N ALA A 21 -5.33 3.80 9.28
CA ALA A 21 -5.30 5.16 9.85
C ALA A 21 -6.04 6.22 9.01
N LYS A 22 -6.41 5.92 7.75
CA LYS A 22 -7.20 6.82 6.91
C LYS A 22 -8.28 6.16 6.06
N LEU A 23 -8.52 4.87 6.24
CA LEU A 23 -9.63 4.21 5.57
C LEU A 23 -10.88 4.46 6.41
N THR A 24 -11.56 5.57 6.10
CA THR A 24 -13.00 5.73 6.35
C THR A 24 -13.73 4.70 5.50
N PHE A 25 -13.57 3.42 5.86
CA PHE A 25 -14.32 2.32 5.27
C PHE A 25 -15.23 1.75 6.33
N GLU A 26 -16.47 1.60 5.91
CA GLU A 26 -17.68 1.38 6.68
C GLU A 26 -17.58 0.22 7.67
N GLU A 27 -18.17 0.51 8.83
CA GLU A 27 -18.67 -0.32 9.92
C GLU A 27 -18.34 -1.83 9.92
N GLY A 28 -17.49 -2.23 10.89
CA GLY A 28 -17.50 -3.59 11.44
C GLY A 28 -16.27 -4.42 11.13
N TYR A 29 -15.17 -4.20 11.88
CA TYR A 29 -14.47 -5.23 12.68
C TYR A 29 -13.13 -4.68 13.19
N GLU A 30 -12.90 -4.87 14.49
CA GLU A 30 -11.74 -4.47 15.28
C GLU A 30 -10.47 -5.23 14.88
N THR A 31 -9.78 -4.76 13.86
CA THR A 31 -8.35 -5.09 13.63
C THR A 31 -7.69 -3.88 13.01
N ASN A 32 -6.55 -3.44 13.56
CA ASN A 32 -5.83 -2.20 13.21
C ASN A 32 -5.20 -2.19 11.79
N TRP A 33 -5.49 -3.19 10.96
CA TRP A 33 -4.94 -3.39 9.61
C TRP A 33 -6.05 -3.92 8.69
N THR A 34 -6.03 -3.59 7.40
CA THR A 34 -6.80 -4.38 6.43
C THR A 34 -6.06 -5.69 6.19
N GLU A 35 -6.75 -6.82 6.21
CA GLU A 35 -6.15 -8.12 5.88
C GLU A 35 -5.81 -8.23 4.38
N GLU A 36 -6.31 -7.31 3.57
CA GLU A 36 -6.00 -7.25 2.14
C GLU A 36 -4.56 -6.81 1.85
N LEU A 37 -3.96 -7.56 0.94
CA LEU A 37 -2.66 -7.31 0.35
C LEU A 37 -2.83 -6.68 -1.02
N PHE A 38 -1.96 -5.72 -1.31
CA PHE A 38 -1.95 -5.00 -2.57
C PHE A 38 -0.55 -5.04 -3.18
N THR A 39 -0.46 -4.83 -4.49
CA THR A 39 0.78 -4.72 -5.22
C THR A 39 0.97 -3.28 -5.68
N VAL A 40 2.14 -2.70 -5.48
CA VAL A 40 2.43 -1.36 -6.00
C VAL A 40 2.44 -1.39 -7.52
N SER A 41 1.57 -0.60 -8.14
CA SER A 41 1.49 -0.47 -9.60
C SER A 41 2.31 0.69 -10.14
N ASP A 42 2.39 1.79 -9.40
CA ASP A 42 3.13 2.99 -9.78
C ASP A 42 3.55 3.81 -8.56
N CYS A 43 4.68 4.51 -8.66
CA CYS A 43 5.13 5.50 -7.69
C CYS A 43 5.10 6.90 -8.31
N VAL A 44 4.11 7.70 -7.89
CA VAL A 44 3.90 9.07 -8.37
C VAL A 44 4.81 10.02 -7.58
N LYS A 45 5.85 10.52 -8.25
CA LYS A 45 6.84 11.48 -7.73
C LYS A 45 6.27 12.90 -7.63
N ARG A 46 5.28 13.11 -6.76
CA ARG A 46 4.76 14.43 -6.35
C ARG A 46 5.14 14.75 -4.91
N ASP A 47 4.83 15.96 -4.43
CA ASP A 47 5.03 16.34 -3.04
C ASP A 47 3.66 16.49 -2.35
N PRO A 48 3.27 15.59 -1.42
CA PRO A 48 4.01 14.42 -0.93
C PRO A 48 4.00 13.22 -1.89
N LEU A 49 4.98 12.32 -1.77
CA LEU A 49 5.09 11.12 -2.59
C LEU A 49 3.90 10.19 -2.38
N VAL A 50 3.27 9.74 -3.46
CA VAL A 50 2.16 8.79 -3.38
C VAL A 50 2.35 7.60 -4.32
N TYR A 51 1.62 6.53 -4.03
CA TYR A 51 1.66 5.28 -4.75
C TYR A 51 0.26 4.91 -5.24
N ARG A 52 0.22 4.27 -6.40
CA ARG A 52 -0.94 3.55 -6.90
C ARG A 52 -0.76 2.08 -6.61
N LEU A 53 -1.86 1.43 -6.29
CA LEU A 53 -1.88 0.04 -5.88
C LEU A 53 -2.85 -0.73 -6.77
N LYS A 54 -2.56 -2.02 -6.89
CA LYS A 54 -3.44 -3.04 -7.47
C LYS A 54 -3.78 -4.06 -6.41
N ASP A 55 -4.94 -4.67 -6.52
CA ASP A 55 -5.26 -5.86 -5.74
C ASP A 55 -4.44 -7.08 -6.19
N LEU A 56 -4.72 -8.24 -5.60
CA LEU A 56 -4.08 -9.50 -5.97
C LEU A 56 -4.55 -10.06 -7.33
N LEU A 57 -5.68 -9.59 -7.84
CA LEU A 57 -6.22 -9.94 -9.15
C LEU A 57 -5.62 -9.08 -10.28
N GLY A 58 -4.90 -8.02 -9.92
CA GLY A 58 -4.24 -7.10 -10.84
C GLY A 58 -5.09 -5.88 -11.22
N GLU A 59 -6.23 -5.68 -10.55
CA GLU A 59 -7.13 -4.55 -10.74
C GLU A 59 -6.61 -3.34 -9.96
N ASP A 60 -6.53 -2.17 -10.60
CA ASP A 60 -6.11 -0.92 -9.93
C ASP A 60 -7.18 -0.49 -8.93
N ILE A 61 -6.77 -0.27 -7.68
CA ILE A 61 -7.70 0.22 -6.66
C ILE A 61 -7.86 1.73 -6.76
N GLN A 62 -9.04 2.21 -6.40
CA GLN A 62 -9.34 3.64 -6.44
C GLN A 62 -8.58 4.39 -5.33
N GLY A 63 -7.76 5.36 -5.72
CA GLY A 63 -7.08 6.28 -4.80
C GLY A 63 -5.57 6.35 -5.00
N THR A 64 -4.91 7.11 -4.13
CA THR A 64 -3.44 7.18 -4.06
C THR A 64 -3.01 7.21 -2.61
N PHE A 65 -2.00 6.44 -2.26
CA PHE A 65 -1.60 6.22 -0.88
C PHE A 65 -0.22 6.81 -0.63
N SER A 66 -0.04 7.44 0.53
CA SER A 66 1.26 7.96 0.94
C SER A 66 2.15 6.83 1.44
N ALA A 67 3.47 7.01 1.39
CA ALA A 67 4.42 6.02 1.93
C ALA A 67 4.14 5.63 3.39
N GLN A 68 3.60 6.56 4.19
CA GLN A 68 3.29 6.35 5.61
C GLN A 68 2.05 5.47 5.83
N GLU A 69 1.19 5.37 4.82
CA GLU A 69 -0.02 4.56 4.84
C GLU A 69 0.26 3.14 4.35
N LEU A 70 1.47 2.88 3.85
CA LEU A 70 1.87 1.61 3.25
C LEU A 70 2.92 0.91 4.09
N GLN A 71 2.70 -0.38 4.30
CA GLN A 71 3.69 -1.25 4.90
C GLN A 71 4.02 -2.37 3.94
N LYS A 72 5.30 -2.48 3.56
CA LYS A 72 5.80 -3.57 2.74
C LYS A 72 5.65 -4.90 3.49
N VAL A 73 5.13 -5.91 2.78
CA VAL A 73 4.97 -7.26 3.30
C VAL A 73 5.99 -8.15 2.62
N GLU A 74 6.82 -8.82 3.42
CA GLU A 74 7.76 -9.80 2.89
C GLU A 74 7.04 -11.07 2.47
N LYS A 75 7.52 -11.69 1.39
CA LYS A 75 6.90 -12.88 0.79
C LYS A 75 6.72 -14.05 1.76
N MET A 76 7.55 -14.17 2.80
CA MET A 76 7.41 -15.21 3.83
C MET A 76 6.18 -14.99 4.73
N LEU A 77 5.76 -13.74 4.94
CA LEU A 77 4.61 -13.39 5.79
C LEU A 77 3.28 -13.62 5.07
N ILE A 78 3.25 -13.54 3.73
CA ILE A 78 2.04 -13.75 2.91
C ILE A 78 1.45 -15.15 3.11
N PHE A 79 2.31 -16.18 3.22
CA PHE A 79 1.88 -17.56 3.44
C PHE A 79 1.26 -17.81 4.83
N GLN A 80 1.56 -16.96 5.82
CA GLN A 80 0.96 -17.08 7.15
C GLN A 80 -0.41 -16.40 7.22
N LEU A 81 -0.59 -15.30 6.50
CA LEU A 81 -1.84 -14.53 6.50
C LEU A 81 -2.97 -15.23 5.73
N THR A 82 -2.65 -16.05 4.72
CA THR A 82 -3.63 -16.76 3.88
C THR A 82 -4.12 -18.09 4.46
N LYS A 83 -3.72 -18.45 5.69
CA LYS A 83 -3.95 -19.79 6.28
C LYS A 83 -5.06 -19.84 7.35
N TYR A 84 -5.95 -18.84 7.40
CA TYR A 84 -7.04 -18.79 8.38
C TYR A 84 -8.39 -18.68 7.67
#